data_AF-A0A9D4N265-F1
#
_entry.id   AF-A0A9D4N265-F1
#
_cell.length_a   1.000
_cell.length_b   1.000
_cell.length_c   1.000
_cell.angle_alpha   90.00
_cell.angle_beta   90.00
_cell.angle_gamma   90.00
#
_symmetry.space_group_name_H-M   'P 1'
#
loop_
_entity.id
_entity.type
_entity.pdbx_description
1 polymer ?
#
loop_
_entity_poly.entity_id
_entity_poly.type
_entity_poly.pdbx_seq_one_letter_code
_entity_poly.pdbx_strand_id
1 'polypeptide(L)'
;MENTMETAAAVVVVVVDVVAVLVVVVVVVVVGVVVVVIDVVAVVFFISVEVVVAKVVVEIVPLTVSEAIVVAIEVAVVAVVAIVAVVAAVVVAAVVVAAVVVAAAVVVAAVVAAAVAAVIVAAVVGGVVDAVVIKVVVLQK
;
A
#
# COMPACT_ATOMS: atom_id res chain seq x y z
N MET A 1 28.16 15.97 -30.51
CA MET A 1 27.64 14.63 -30.15
C MET A 1 27.82 14.31 -28.66
N GLU A 2 28.69 15.01 -27.91
CA GLU A 2 28.91 14.73 -26.48
C GLU A 2 27.74 15.23 -25.58
N ASN A 3 27.29 16.47 -25.79
CA ASN A 3 26.18 17.06 -25.01
C ASN A 3 24.83 16.33 -25.19
N THR A 4 24.61 15.64 -26.31
CA THR A 4 23.35 14.91 -26.57
C THR A 4 23.24 13.60 -25.77
N MET A 5 24.36 12.97 -25.40
CA MET A 5 24.36 11.77 -24.56
C MET A 5 24.29 12.10 -23.07
N GLU A 6 24.90 13.21 -22.66
CA GLU A 6 24.82 13.71 -21.28
C GLU A 6 23.37 14.12 -20.90
N THR A 7 22.65 14.75 -21.83
CA THR A 7 21.25 15.15 -21.63
C THR A 7 20.31 13.94 -21.57
N ALA A 8 20.51 12.93 -22.43
CA ALA A 8 19.69 11.72 -22.43
C ALA A 8 19.87 10.90 -21.14
N ALA A 9 21.10 10.79 -20.63
CA ALA A 9 21.39 10.14 -19.36
C ALA A 9 20.72 10.86 -18.17
N ALA A 10 20.77 12.20 -18.15
CA ALA A 10 20.13 12.98 -17.10
C ALA A 10 18.60 12.77 -17.05
N VAL A 11 17.94 12.70 -18.21
CA VAL A 11 16.47 12.48 -18.28
C VAL A 11 16.10 11.10 -17.74
N VAL A 12 16.85 10.05 -18.10
CA VAL A 12 16.58 8.69 -17.61
C VAL A 12 16.74 8.61 -16.09
N VAL A 13 17.78 9.23 -15.53
CA VAL A 13 18.03 9.24 -14.08
C VAL A 13 16.91 9.98 -13.34
N VAL A 14 16.47 11.15 -13.81
CA VAL A 14 15.38 11.91 -13.19
C VAL A 14 14.06 11.12 -13.21
N VAL A 15 13.74 10.45 -14.31
CA VAL A 15 12.51 9.65 -14.41
C VAL A 15 12.56 8.46 -13.45
N VAL A 16 13.70 7.77 -13.34
CA VAL A 16 13.88 6.66 -12.39
C VAL A 16 13.74 7.14 -10.95
N ASP A 17 14.30 8.31 -10.62
CA ASP A 17 14.23 8.89 -9.27
C ASP A 17 12.79 9.28 -8.90
N VAL A 18 12.06 9.93 -9.80
CA VAL A 18 10.65 10.29 -9.58
C VAL A 18 9.78 9.03 -9.38
N VAL A 19 10.02 7.96 -10.13
CA VAL A 19 9.32 6.68 -9.94
C VAL A 19 9.65 6.08 -8.58
N ALA A 20 10.93 6.05 -8.19
CA ALA A 20 11.36 5.51 -6.91
C ALA A 20 10.73 6.28 -5.74
N VAL A 21 10.73 7.61 -5.78
CA VAL A 21 10.07 8.46 -4.78
C VAL A 21 8.58 8.15 -4.70
N LEU A 22 7.89 8.04 -5.85
CA LEU A 22 6.47 7.74 -5.88
C LEU A 22 6.14 6.37 -5.27
N VAL A 23 6.95 5.35 -5.57
CA VAL A 23 6.81 4.01 -4.95
C VAL A 23 6.96 4.09 -3.43
N VAL A 24 8.00 4.77 -2.95
CA VAL A 24 8.28 4.90 -1.51
C VAL A 24 7.14 5.61 -0.79
N VAL A 25 6.63 6.72 -1.34
CA VAL A 25 5.51 7.46 -0.74
C VAL A 25 4.28 6.57 -0.60
N VAL A 26 3.93 5.80 -1.65
CA VAL A 26 2.76 4.93 -1.59
C VAL A 26 2.95 3.82 -0.56
N VAL A 27 4.12 3.19 -0.50
CA VAL A 27 4.41 2.15 0.51
C VAL A 27 4.26 2.71 1.92
N VAL A 28 4.81 3.90 2.20
CA VAL A 28 4.72 4.53 3.52
C VAL A 28 3.27 4.84 3.90
N VAL A 29 2.47 5.38 2.97
CA VAL A 29 1.05 5.67 3.21
C VAL A 29 0.27 4.38 3.51
N VAL A 30 0.49 3.33 2.72
CA VAL A 30 -0.16 2.04 2.91
C VAL A 30 0.18 1.47 4.28
N VAL A 31 1.46 1.39 4.62
CA VAL A 31 1.92 0.88 5.92
C VAL A 31 1.34 1.72 7.07
N GLY A 32 1.33 3.05 6.95
CA GLY A 32 0.74 3.93 7.94
C GLY A 32 -0.74 3.65 8.18
N VAL A 33 -1.53 3.49 7.10
CA VAL A 33 -2.96 3.14 7.20
C VAL A 33 -3.14 1.77 7.86
N VAL A 34 -2.33 0.77 7.52
CA VAL A 34 -2.40 -0.56 8.14
C VAL A 34 -2.20 -0.47 9.65
N VAL A 35 -1.16 0.23 10.07
CA VAL A 35 -0.79 0.37 11.48
C VAL A 35 -1.89 1.07 12.25
N VAL A 36 -2.45 2.17 11.72
CA VAL A 36 -3.55 2.90 12.37
C VAL A 36 -4.79 2.01 12.53
N VAL A 37 -5.15 1.22 11.50
CA VAL A 37 -6.31 0.33 11.60
C VAL A 37 -6.08 -0.77 12.64
N ILE A 38 -4.89 -1.36 12.68
CA ILE A 38 -4.54 -2.38 13.69
C ILE A 38 -4.61 -1.79 15.10
N ASP A 39 -4.09 -0.57 15.29
CA ASP A 39 -4.07 0.11 16.59
C ASP A 39 -5.49 0.38 17.11
N VAL A 40 -6.37 0.95 16.27
CA VAL A 40 -7.77 1.20 16.60
C VAL A 40 -8.49 -0.10 17.00
N VAL A 41 -8.26 -1.19 16.26
CA VAL A 41 -8.85 -2.50 16.55
C VAL A 41 -8.35 -3.05 17.89
N ALA A 42 -7.06 -2.91 18.19
CA ALA A 42 -6.48 -3.34 19.45
C ALA A 42 -7.09 -2.56 20.64
N VAL A 43 -7.28 -1.24 20.49
CA VAL A 43 -7.92 -0.39 21.51
C VAL A 43 -9.37 -0.82 21.77
N VAL A 44 -10.15 -1.05 20.72
CA VAL A 44 -11.56 -1.48 20.86
C VAL A 44 -11.65 -2.84 21.56
N PHE A 45 -10.75 -3.78 21.22
CA PHE A 45 -10.69 -5.08 21.88
C PHE A 45 -10.36 -4.96 23.36
N PHE A 46 -9.37 -4.13 23.71
CA PHE A 46 -8.97 -3.92 25.10
C PHE A 46 -10.12 -3.37 25.96
N ILE A 47 -10.83 -2.36 25.45
CA ILE A 47 -11.99 -1.76 26.14
C ILE A 47 -13.12 -2.79 26.30
N SER A 48 -13.40 -3.59 25.28
CA SER A 48 -14.48 -4.59 25.35
C SER A 48 -14.19 -5.72 26.34
N VAL A 49 -12.93 -6.16 26.46
CA VAL A 49 -12.51 -7.12 27.49
C VAL A 49 -12.66 -6.53 28.89
N GLU A 50 -12.22 -5.29 29.12
CA GLU A 50 -12.32 -4.64 30.42
C GLU A 50 -13.77 -4.50 30.91
N VAL A 51 -14.70 -4.13 30.02
CA VAL A 51 -16.14 -4.06 30.35
C VAL A 51 -16.72 -5.43 30.70
N VAL A 52 -16.28 -6.50 30.04
CA VAL A 52 -16.72 -7.87 30.37
C VAL A 52 -16.19 -8.30 31.74
N VAL A 53 -14.91 -8.03 32.03
CA VAL A 53 -14.30 -8.35 33.33
C VAL A 53 -14.98 -7.56 34.47
N ALA A 54 -15.27 -6.28 34.25
CA ALA A 54 -15.97 -5.46 35.24
C ALA A 54 -17.36 -6.01 35.58
N LYS A 55 -18.11 -6.53 34.59
CA LYS A 55 -19.41 -7.17 34.86
C LYS A 55 -19.28 -8.44 35.70
N VAL A 56 -18.30 -9.29 35.42
CA VAL A 56 -18.09 -10.56 36.14
C VAL A 56 -17.68 -10.33 37.61
N VAL A 57 -16.93 -9.27 37.90
CA VAL A 57 -16.44 -9.00 39.27
C VAL A 57 -17.50 -8.32 40.16
N VAL A 58 -18.47 -7.60 39.59
CA VAL A 58 -19.50 -6.89 40.37
C VAL A 58 -20.59 -7.83 40.89
N GLU A 59 -20.77 -8.99 40.27
CA GLU A 59 -21.81 -9.97 40.62
C GLU A 59 -21.29 -11.10 41.52
N ILE A 60 -20.69 -10.76 42.66
CA ILE A 60 -20.39 -11.75 43.73
C ILE A 60 -21.60 -11.85 44.68
N VAL A 61 -22.78 -12.02 44.11
CA VAL A 61 -23.99 -12.46 44.82
C VAL A 61 -24.06 -13.98 44.62
N PRO A 62 -24.45 -14.79 45.62
CA PRO A 62 -24.60 -16.23 45.41
C PRO A 62 -25.76 -16.50 44.44
N LEU A 63 -25.41 -16.63 43.16
CA LEU A 63 -26.30 -17.05 42.09
C LEU A 63 -26.55 -18.55 42.20
N THR A 64 -27.76 -18.97 41.84
CA THR A 64 -28.06 -20.40 41.71
C THR A 64 -27.27 -21.00 40.55
N VAL A 65 -26.97 -22.31 40.59
CA VAL A 65 -26.18 -23.00 39.53
C VAL A 65 -26.77 -22.76 38.13
N SER A 66 -28.10 -22.62 38.04
CA SER A 66 -28.79 -22.32 36.79
C SER A 66 -28.55 -20.92 36.25
N GLU A 67 -28.48 -19.89 37.10
CA GLU A 67 -28.20 -18.51 36.67
C GLU A 67 -26.73 -18.33 36.27
N ALA A 68 -25.81 -18.97 36.99
CA ALA A 68 -24.38 -18.92 36.68
C ALA A 68 -24.05 -19.46 35.27
N ILE A 69 -24.78 -20.48 34.81
CA ILE A 69 -24.60 -21.06 33.47
C ILE A 69 -25.06 -20.07 32.38
N VAL A 70 -26.17 -19.37 32.59
CA VAL A 70 -26.70 -18.40 31.61
C VAL A 70 -25.74 -17.22 31.44
N VAL A 71 -25.24 -16.65 32.55
CA VAL A 71 -24.27 -15.55 32.52
C VAL A 71 -22.96 -15.96 31.84
N ALA A 72 -22.47 -17.19 32.09
CA ALA A 72 -21.28 -17.70 31.43
C ALA A 72 -21.45 -17.82 29.90
N ILE A 73 -22.63 -18.23 29.44
CA ILE A 73 -22.95 -18.34 28.00
C ILE A 73 -23.04 -16.95 27.37
N GLU A 74 -23.69 -15.98 28.00
CA GLU A 74 -23.77 -14.61 27.48
C GLU A 74 -22.38 -13.97 27.34
N VAL A 75 -21.51 -14.14 28.34
CA VAL A 75 -20.12 -13.65 28.29
C VAL A 75 -19.33 -14.33 27.18
N ALA A 76 -19.49 -15.64 27.00
CA ALA A 76 -18.83 -16.38 25.93
C ALA A 76 -19.28 -15.88 24.54
N VAL A 77 -20.58 -15.61 24.36
CA VAL A 77 -21.12 -15.08 23.09
C VAL A 77 -20.56 -13.70 22.80
N VAL A 78 -20.49 -12.80 23.79
CA VAL A 78 -19.90 -11.46 23.61
C VAL A 78 -18.42 -11.54 23.22
N ALA A 79 -17.65 -12.44 23.86
CA ALA A 79 -16.24 -12.66 23.52
C ALA A 79 -16.07 -13.17 22.08
N VAL A 80 -16.90 -14.13 21.66
CA VAL A 80 -16.87 -14.66 20.29
C VAL A 80 -17.22 -13.57 19.27
N VAL A 81 -18.24 -12.75 19.53
CA VAL A 81 -18.63 -11.64 18.63
C VAL A 81 -17.50 -10.61 18.52
N ALA A 82 -16.82 -10.29 19.63
CA ALA A 82 -15.67 -9.38 19.60
C ALA A 82 -14.52 -9.93 18.75
N ILE A 83 -14.20 -11.23 18.87
CA ILE A 83 -13.16 -11.87 18.04
C ILE A 83 -13.54 -11.84 16.56
N VAL A 84 -14.80 -12.17 16.23
CA VAL A 84 -15.28 -12.13 14.84
C VAL A 84 -15.20 -10.71 14.26
N ALA A 85 -15.54 -9.69 15.05
CA ALA A 85 -15.42 -8.30 14.63
C ALA A 85 -13.96 -7.87 14.37
N VAL A 86 -13.02 -8.30 15.22
CA VAL A 86 -11.58 -8.09 15.02
C VAL A 86 -11.10 -8.77 13.74
N VAL A 87 -11.46 -10.04 13.54
CA VAL A 87 -11.08 -10.78 12.33
C VAL A 87 -11.64 -10.11 11.07
N ALA A 88 -12.91 -9.71 11.09
CA ALA A 88 -13.53 -9.01 9.97
C ALA A 88 -12.83 -7.68 9.66
N ALA A 89 -12.48 -6.89 10.69
CA ALA A 89 -11.76 -5.63 10.51
C ALA A 89 -10.37 -5.84 9.91
N VAL A 90 -9.63 -6.86 10.38
CA VAL A 90 -8.31 -7.22 9.83
C VAL A 90 -8.42 -7.65 8.37
N VAL A 91 -9.42 -8.44 8.01
CA VAL A 91 -9.65 -8.88 6.62
C VAL A 91 -9.98 -7.69 5.72
N VAL A 92 -10.85 -6.78 6.15
CA VAL A 92 -11.18 -5.56 5.38
C VAL A 92 -9.93 -4.69 5.21
N ALA A 93 -9.16 -4.48 6.27
CA ALA A 93 -7.91 -3.74 6.20
C ALA A 93 -6.93 -4.38 5.20
N ALA A 94 -6.74 -5.69 5.26
CA ALA A 94 -5.86 -6.42 4.35
C ALA A 94 -6.30 -6.29 2.89
N VAL A 95 -7.62 -6.33 2.62
CA VAL A 95 -8.16 -6.15 1.27
C VAL A 95 -7.93 -4.73 0.76
N VAL A 96 -8.16 -3.71 1.59
CA VAL A 96 -7.89 -2.30 1.22
C VAL A 96 -6.41 -2.11 0.90
N VAL A 97 -5.53 -2.68 1.73
CA VAL A 97 -4.08 -2.64 1.52
C VAL A 97 -3.69 -3.31 0.21
N ALA A 98 -4.21 -4.51 -0.05
CA ALA A 98 -3.98 -5.20 -1.30
C ALA A 98 -4.46 -4.39 -2.52
N ALA A 99 -5.64 -3.78 -2.43
CA ALA A 99 -6.17 -2.93 -3.50
C ALA A 99 -5.30 -1.70 -3.77
N VAL A 100 -4.81 -1.03 -2.72
CA VAL A 100 -3.91 0.13 -2.89
C VAL A 100 -2.56 -0.31 -3.46
N VAL A 101 -2.00 -1.42 -3.02
CA VAL A 101 -0.73 -1.95 -3.57
C VAL A 101 -0.88 -2.31 -5.05
N VAL A 102 -1.98 -2.94 -5.45
CA VAL A 102 -2.26 -3.25 -6.86
C VAL A 102 -2.40 -1.97 -7.68
N ALA A 103 -3.18 -0.99 -7.19
CA ALA A 103 -3.33 0.30 -7.87
C ALA A 103 -1.98 1.03 -8.03
N ALA A 104 -1.15 1.03 -6.98
CA ALA A 104 0.18 1.62 -7.01
C ALA A 104 1.09 0.93 -8.03
N ALA A 105 1.11 -0.41 -8.04
CA ALA A 105 1.89 -1.19 -8.99
C ALA A 105 1.50 -0.87 -10.45
N VAL A 106 0.21 -0.67 -10.71
CA VAL A 106 -0.29 -0.28 -12.05
C VAL A 106 0.21 1.11 -12.44
N VAL A 107 0.18 2.09 -11.52
CA VAL A 107 0.71 3.44 -11.78
C VAL A 107 2.20 3.39 -12.10
N VAL A 108 2.97 2.62 -11.32
CA VAL A 108 4.41 2.44 -11.53
C VAL A 108 4.68 1.79 -12.88
N ALA A 109 3.96 0.73 -13.23
CA ALA A 109 4.08 0.06 -14.52
C ALA A 109 3.77 1.02 -15.68
N ALA A 110 2.75 1.88 -15.53
CA ALA A 110 2.39 2.86 -16.55
C ALA A 110 3.49 3.94 -16.73
N VAL A 111 4.08 4.43 -15.64
CA VAL A 111 5.17 5.42 -15.71
C VAL A 111 6.42 4.82 -16.33
N VAL A 112 6.79 3.59 -15.94
CA VAL A 112 7.94 2.88 -16.54
C VAL A 112 7.72 2.63 -18.03
N ALA A 113 6.52 2.19 -18.43
CA ALA A 113 6.18 1.99 -19.85
C ALA A 113 6.28 3.30 -20.65
N ALA A 114 5.78 4.41 -20.09
CA ALA A 114 5.88 5.73 -20.72
C ALA A 114 7.35 6.20 -20.85
N ALA A 115 8.17 5.95 -19.83
CA ALA A 115 9.59 6.29 -19.84
C ALA A 115 10.35 5.52 -20.93
N VAL A 116 10.14 4.20 -21.02
CA VAL A 116 10.77 3.35 -22.04
C VAL A 116 10.35 3.80 -23.44
N ALA A 117 9.07 4.11 -23.65
CA ALA A 117 8.58 4.62 -24.93
C ALA A 117 9.27 5.95 -25.30
N ALA A 118 9.41 6.89 -24.37
CA ALA A 118 10.08 8.16 -24.60
C ALA A 118 11.58 7.98 -24.95
N VAL A 119 12.28 7.05 -24.29
CA VAL A 119 13.69 6.73 -24.58
C VAL A 119 13.86 6.14 -25.98
N ILE A 120 12.98 5.22 -26.38
CA ILE A 120 13.02 4.62 -27.73
C ILE A 120 12.78 5.68 -28.80
N VAL A 121 11.78 6.56 -28.60
CA VAL A 121 11.51 7.66 -29.55
C VAL A 121 12.71 8.60 -29.65
N ALA A 122 13.31 8.98 -28.52
CA ALA A 122 14.51 9.82 -28.51
C ALA A 122 15.70 9.16 -29.23
N ALA A 123 15.92 7.86 -29.02
CA ALA A 123 16.98 7.11 -29.70
C ALA A 123 16.76 7.03 -31.22
N VAL A 124 15.53 6.78 -31.67
CA VAL A 124 15.18 6.73 -33.10
C VAL A 124 15.37 8.10 -33.75
N VAL A 125 14.85 9.17 -33.15
CA VAL A 125 15.03 10.54 -33.68
C VAL A 125 16.51 10.92 -33.71
N GLY A 126 17.26 10.60 -32.65
CA GLY A 126 18.71 10.79 -32.60
C GLY A 126 19.43 10.08 -33.75
N GLY A 127 19.12 8.80 -33.99
CA GLY A 127 19.71 8.02 -35.09
C GLY A 127 19.35 8.55 -36.49
N VAL A 128 18.12 9.04 -36.69
CA VAL A 128 17.68 9.63 -37.97
C VAL A 128 18.43 10.94 -38.26
N VAL A 129 18.57 11.81 -37.24
CA VAL A 129 19.31 13.08 -37.39
C VAL A 129 20.76 12.81 -37.75
N ASP A 130 21.40 11.84 -37.07
CA ASP A 130 22.79 11.47 -37.32
C ASP A 130 22.99 10.94 -38.74
N ALA A 131 22.09 10.06 -39.20
CA ALA A 131 22.12 9.52 -40.56
C ALA A 131 21.95 10.60 -41.65
N VAL A 132 21.10 11.60 -41.42
CA VAL A 132 20.91 12.72 -42.35
C VAL A 132 22.17 13.57 -42.42
N VAL A 133 22.75 13.95 -41.28
CA VAL A 133 23.97 14.78 -41.23
C VAL A 133 25.12 14.10 -41.98
N ILE A 134 25.35 12.80 -41.76
CA ILE A 134 26.36 12.03 -42.48
C ILE A 134 26.11 12.09 -44.00
N LYS A 135 24.86 11.91 -44.44
CA LYS A 135 24.51 11.91 -45.86
C LYS A 135 24.73 13.27 -46.53
N VAL A 136 24.43 14.38 -45.86
CA VAL A 136 24.66 15.72 -46.42
C VAL A 136 26.15 16.03 -46.51
N VAL A 137 26.94 15.70 -45.48
CA VAL A 137 28.39 15.98 -45.46
C VAL A 137 29.15 15.16 -46.50
N VAL A 138 28.74 13.91 -46.76
CA VAL A 138 29.38 13.04 -47.76
C VAL A 138 29.04 13.47 -49.19
N LEU A 139 27.83 13.98 -49.45
CA LEU A 139 27.41 14.45 -50.80
C LEU A 139 27.92 15.86 -51.14
N GLN A 140 28.39 16.62 -50.15
CA GLN A 140 28.96 17.97 -50.31
C GLN A 140 30.48 17.97 -50.55
N LYS A 141 31.13 16.80 -50.60
CA LYS A 141 32.57 16.62 -50.88
C LYS A 141 32.76 15.84 -52.18
#